data_AF-A0A420X0E2-F1
#
_entry.id   AF-A0A420X0E2-F1
#
_cell.length_a   1.000
_cell.length_b   1.000
_cell.length_c   1.000
_cell.angle_alpha   90.00
_cell.angle_beta   90.00
_cell.angle_gamma   90.00
#
_symmetry.space_group_name_H-M   'P 1'
#
loop_
_entity.id
_entity.type
_entity.pdbx_description
1 polymer ?
#
loop_
_entity_poly.entity_id
_entity_poly.type
_entity_poly.pdbx_seq_one_letter_code
_entity_poly.pdbx_strand_id
1 'polypeptide(L)'
;MDVQRQLQRFIDSLDDTAPPEAMSTPLRALWWAGKSDWHQAHDQVDTASGRDEAWVHAHLHRREGDLGNAGYWYRRAERPVATTSLDEEWHEIAEYLLSHERAAPRGRDA
;
A
#
# COMPACT_ATOMS: atom_id res chain seq x y z
N MET A 1 -8.32 17.63 5.85
CA MET A 1 -6.90 17.37 5.53
C MET A 1 -6.80 17.37 4.01
N ASP A 2 -5.81 18.06 3.46
CA ASP A 2 -5.62 18.18 2.01
C ASP A 2 -4.88 16.94 1.50
N VAL A 3 -5.63 15.97 0.95
CA VAL A 3 -5.12 14.66 0.50
C VAL A 3 -4.04 14.83 -0.58
N GLN A 4 -4.20 15.81 -1.47
CA GLN A 4 -3.24 16.08 -2.55
C GLN A 4 -1.88 16.50 -1.99
N ARG A 5 -1.86 17.30 -0.93
CA ARG A 5 -0.62 17.66 -0.23
C ARG A 5 -0.01 16.47 0.51
N GLN A 6 -0.83 15.59 1.09
CA GLN A 6 -0.34 14.38 1.76
C GLN A 6 0.27 13.41 0.74
N LEU A 7 -0.39 13.25 -0.41
CA LEU A 7 0.11 12.44 -1.52
C LEU A 7 1.45 12.98 -2.03
N GLN A 8 1.56 14.28 -2.26
CA GLN A 8 2.84 14.87 -2.69
C GLN A 8 3.95 14.58 -1.68
N ARG A 9 3.69 14.75 -0.37
CA ARG A 9 4.68 14.42 0.68
C ARG A 9 5.04 12.94 0.71
N PHE A 10 4.07 12.06 0.48
CA PHE A 10 4.31 10.63 0.39
C PHE A 10 5.22 10.31 -0.81
N ILE A 11 4.95 10.89 -1.98
CA ILE A 11 5.77 10.74 -3.18
C ILE A 11 7.18 11.31 -2.95
N ASP A 12 7.30 12.51 -2.39
CA ASP A 12 8.60 13.14 -2.10
C ASP A 12 9.44 12.26 -1.15
N SER A 13 8.79 11.58 -0.19
CA SER A 13 9.49 10.67 0.74
C SER A 13 10.06 9.42 0.07
N LEU A 14 9.69 9.10 -1.18
CA LEU A 14 10.27 7.97 -1.90
C LEU A 14 11.76 8.16 -2.19
N ASP A 15 12.29 9.38 -2.09
CA ASP A 15 13.73 9.64 -2.20
C ASP A 15 14.51 9.28 -0.92
N ASP A 16 13.83 9.07 0.21
CA ASP A 16 14.46 8.67 1.47
C ASP A 16 14.91 7.20 1.44
N THR A 17 15.85 6.84 2.31
CA THR A 17 16.37 5.46 2.41
C THR A 17 15.47 4.53 3.22
N ALA A 18 14.53 5.06 3.98
CA ALA A 18 13.59 4.30 4.80
C ALA A 18 12.23 5.01 4.91
N PRO A 19 11.12 4.27 5.05
CA PRO A 19 9.81 4.86 5.19
C PRO A 19 9.67 5.59 6.54
N PRO A 20 8.87 6.67 6.61
CA PRO A 20 8.55 7.33 7.87
C PRO A 20 8.01 6.37 8.96
N GLU A 21 8.52 6.45 10.18
CA GLU A 21 8.19 5.49 11.27
C GLU A 21 6.69 5.42 11.60
N ALA A 22 5.99 6.55 11.50
CA ALA A 22 4.57 6.68 11.82
C ALA A 22 3.63 6.11 10.74
N MET A 23 4.17 5.64 9.62
CA MET A 23 3.41 5.13 8.49
C MET A 23 2.77 3.78 8.83
N SER A 24 1.48 3.63 8.54
CA SER A 24 0.75 2.36 8.67
C SER A 24 1.36 1.25 7.79
N THR A 25 1.14 0.00 8.16
CA THR A 25 1.62 -1.18 7.41
C THR A 25 1.30 -1.15 5.91
N PRO A 26 0.03 -0.96 5.46
CA PRO A 26 -0.27 -0.94 4.02
C PRO A 26 0.41 0.23 3.30
N LEU A 27 0.50 1.40 3.92
CA LEU A 27 1.14 2.56 3.29
C LEU A 27 2.66 2.38 3.19
N ARG A 28 3.28 1.69 4.16
CA ARG A 28 4.70 1.31 4.16
C ARG A 28 5.03 0.31 3.07
N ALA A 29 4.17 -0.69 2.87
CA ALA A 29 4.28 -1.64 1.77
C ALA A 29 4.22 -0.93 0.41
N LEU A 30 3.27 0.00 0.27
CA LEU A 30 3.11 0.79 -0.94
C LEU A 30 4.29 1.74 -1.20
N TRP A 31 4.93 2.25 -0.14
CA TRP A 31 6.16 3.05 -0.24
C TRP A 31 7.31 2.25 -0.83
N TRP A 32 7.56 1.02 -0.35
CA TRP A 32 8.56 0.13 -0.93
C TRP A 32 8.23 -0.25 -2.38
N ALA A 33 6.94 -0.46 -2.68
CA ALA A 33 6.46 -0.69 -4.04
C ALA A 33 6.76 0.51 -4.96
N GLY A 34 6.60 1.74 -4.48
CA GLY A 34 6.95 2.97 -5.23
C GLY A 34 8.44 3.06 -5.56
N LYS A 35 9.30 2.50 -4.70
CA LYS A 35 10.75 2.38 -4.93
C LYS A 35 11.14 1.16 -5.77
N SER A 36 10.16 0.40 -6.25
CA SER A 36 10.37 -0.88 -6.95
C SER A 36 11.10 -1.96 -6.14
N ASP A 37 11.03 -1.89 -4.81
CA ASP A 37 11.54 -2.93 -3.92
C ASP A 37 10.40 -3.88 -3.51
N TRP A 38 10.11 -4.82 -4.41
CA TRP A 38 8.98 -5.76 -4.28
C TRP A 38 9.11 -6.69 -3.08
N HIS A 39 10.33 -7.09 -2.75
CA HIS A 39 10.58 -7.97 -1.61
C HIS A 39 10.22 -7.27 -0.30
N GLN A 40 10.75 -6.06 -0.10
CA GLN A 40 10.44 -5.27 1.10
C GLN A 40 8.95 -4.90 1.17
N ALA A 41 8.31 -4.69 0.02
CA ALA A 41 6.87 -4.42 -0.05
C ALA A 41 6.03 -5.62 0.40
N HIS A 42 6.31 -6.83 -0.09
CA HIS A 42 5.62 -8.06 0.32
C HIS A 42 5.86 -8.36 1.80
N ASP A 43 7.10 -8.23 2.29
CA ASP A 43 7.45 -8.46 3.69
C ASP A 43 6.59 -7.63 4.67
N GLN A 44 6.14 -6.43 4.26
CA GLN A 44 5.24 -5.62 5.10
C GLN A 44 3.82 -6.22 5.21
N VAL A 45 3.31 -6.87 4.17
CA VAL A 45 1.90 -7.31 4.08
C VAL A 45 1.69 -8.82 4.13
N ASP A 46 2.76 -9.61 4.10
CA ASP A 46 2.72 -11.07 4.12
C ASP A 46 1.98 -11.64 5.33
N THR A 47 2.18 -11.03 6.50
CA THR A 47 1.52 -11.44 7.74
C THR A 47 0.21 -10.69 8.02
N ALA A 48 -0.16 -9.74 7.17
CA ALA A 48 -1.28 -8.85 7.43
C ALA A 48 -2.60 -9.39 6.85
N SER A 49 -3.69 -9.19 7.60
CA SER A 49 -5.01 -9.74 7.27
C SER A 49 -6.08 -8.69 7.01
N GLY A 50 -5.74 -7.40 7.02
CA GLY A 50 -6.69 -6.32 6.77
C GLY A 50 -6.99 -6.15 5.28
N ARG A 51 -8.10 -5.47 4.99
CA ARG A 51 -8.56 -5.23 3.61
C ARG A 51 -7.61 -4.32 2.83
N ASP A 52 -6.99 -3.37 3.53
CA ASP A 52 -6.07 -2.41 2.97
C ASP A 52 -4.74 -3.08 2.60
N GLU A 53 -4.21 -3.93 3.48
CA GLU A 53 -3.02 -4.74 3.18
C GLU A 53 -3.29 -5.74 2.06
N ALA A 54 -4.45 -6.37 2.04
CA ALA A 54 -4.85 -7.24 0.94
C ALA A 54 -4.94 -6.49 -0.40
N TRP A 55 -5.35 -5.23 -0.41
CA TRP A 55 -5.41 -4.44 -1.65
C TRP A 55 -4.01 -4.11 -2.17
N VAL A 56 -3.08 -3.73 -1.29
CA VAL A 56 -1.67 -3.53 -1.67
C VAL A 56 -1.07 -4.84 -2.19
N HIS A 57 -1.32 -5.97 -1.53
CA HIS A 57 -0.84 -7.29 -1.97
C HIS A 57 -1.36 -7.66 -3.37
N ALA A 58 -2.63 -7.32 -3.67
CA ALA A 58 -3.20 -7.52 -5.01
C ALA A 58 -2.44 -6.71 -6.08
N HIS A 59 -2.13 -5.45 -5.78
CA HIS A 59 -1.36 -4.59 -6.69
C HIS A 59 0.06 -5.13 -6.94
N LEU A 60 0.75 -5.61 -5.89
CA LEU A 60 2.09 -6.20 -6.03
C LEU A 60 2.09 -7.39 -7.00
N HIS A 61 1.18 -8.36 -6.82
CA HIS A 61 1.10 -9.49 -7.74
C HIS A 61 0.63 -9.11 -9.14
N ARG A 62 -0.22 -8.09 -9.27
CA ARG A 62 -0.60 -7.57 -10.60
C ARG A 62 0.61 -7.00 -11.33
N ARG A 63 1.51 -6.32 -10.61
CA ARG A 63 2.78 -5.79 -11.15
C ARG A 63 3.77 -6.90 -11.54
N GLU A 64 3.75 -8.01 -10.83
CA GLU A 64 4.55 -9.22 -11.14
C GLU A 64 3.97 -10.06 -12.28
N GLY A 65 2.73 -9.81 -12.68
CA GLY A 65 2.02 -10.59 -13.70
C GLY A 65 1.35 -11.86 -13.17
N ASP A 66 1.35 -12.11 -11.86
CA ASP A 66 0.60 -13.19 -11.21
C ASP A 66 -0.87 -12.78 -11.02
N LEU A 67 -1.60 -12.72 -12.13
CA LEU A 67 -2.99 -12.28 -12.14
C LEU A 67 -3.93 -13.20 -11.35
N GLY A 68 -3.59 -14.49 -11.24
CA GLY A 68 -4.37 -15.45 -10.48
C GLY A 68 -4.34 -15.15 -8.99
N ASN A 69 -3.14 -14.87 -8.47
CA ASN A 69 -2.95 -14.52 -7.07
C ASN A 69 -3.39 -13.08 -6.79
N ALA A 70 -3.13 -12.13 -7.70
CA ALA A 70 -3.69 -10.78 -7.62
C ALA A 70 -5.23 -10.84 -7.46
N GLY A 71 -5.90 -11.67 -8.26
CA GLY A 71 -7.34 -11.90 -8.15
C GLY A 71 -7.79 -12.48 -6.81
N TYR A 72 -6.99 -13.34 -6.18
CA TYR A 72 -7.25 -13.83 -4.81
C TYR A 72 -7.21 -12.68 -3.79
N TRP A 73 -6.20 -11.82 -3.87
CA TRP A 73 -6.05 -10.70 -2.96
C TRP A 73 -7.07 -9.58 -3.17
N TYR A 74 -7.46 -9.27 -4.41
CA TYR A 74 -8.59 -8.35 -4.66
C TYR A 74 -9.89 -8.82 -4.00
N ARG A 75 -10.20 -10.13 -4.08
CA ARG A 75 -11.37 -10.70 -3.40
C ARG A 75 -11.26 -10.54 -1.88
N ARG A 76 -10.07 -10.75 -1.31
CA ARG A 76 -9.82 -10.60 0.13
C ARG A 76 -9.87 -9.14 0.60
N ALA A 77 -9.51 -8.21 -0.29
CA ALA A 77 -9.66 -6.77 -0.10
C ALA A 77 -11.12 -6.29 -0.25
N GLU A 78 -12.03 -7.17 -0.71
CA GLU A 78 -13.41 -6.83 -1.07
C GLU A 78 -13.50 -5.72 -2.13
N ARG A 79 -12.57 -5.77 -3.10
CA ARG A 79 -12.47 -4.79 -4.20
C ARG A 79 -12.53 -5.48 -5.55
N PRO A 80 -13.06 -4.82 -6.58
CA PRO A 80 -12.92 -5.31 -7.96
C PRO A 80 -11.45 -5.30 -8.36
N VAL A 81 -11.09 -6.16 -9.32
CA VAL A 81 -9.78 -6.12 -9.98
C VAL A 81 -9.63 -4.77 -10.67
N ALA A 82 -8.51 -4.09 -10.45
CA ALA A 82 -8.25 -2.80 -11.09
C ALA A 82 -8.12 -2.96 -12.61
N THR A 83 -8.70 -2.00 -13.33
CA THR A 83 -8.65 -1.91 -14.79
C THR A 83 -7.77 -0.76 -15.29
N THR A 84 -7.34 0.11 -14.37
CA THR A 84 -6.38 1.20 -14.61
C THR A 84 -4.96 0.66 -14.78
N SER A 85 -4.05 1.51 -15.24
CA SER A 85 -2.63 1.16 -15.29
C SER A 85 -2.08 0.86 -13.89
N LEU A 86 -0.93 0.18 -13.81
CA LEU A 86 -0.29 -0.12 -12.51
C LEU A 86 0.04 1.17 -11.75
N ASP A 87 0.53 2.20 -12.43
CA ASP A 87 0.91 3.45 -11.79
C ASP A 87 -0.32 4.24 -11.32
N GLU A 88 -1.41 4.27 -12.10
CA GLU A 88 -2.68 4.87 -11.67
C GLU A 88 -3.25 4.15 -10.45
N GLU A 89 -3.28 2.81 -10.47
CA GLU A 89 -3.72 2.02 -9.32
C GLU A 89 -2.89 2.30 -8.07
N TRP A 90 -1.56 2.40 -8.20
CA TRP A 90 -0.69 2.73 -7.08
C TRP A 90 -1.06 4.09 -6.45
N HIS A 91 -1.35 5.10 -7.28
CA HIS A 91 -1.79 6.41 -6.81
C HIS A 91 -3.16 6.33 -6.13
N GLU A 92 -4.12 5.60 -6.70
CA GLU A 92 -5.45 5.40 -6.11
C GLU A 92 -5.38 4.75 -4.73
N ILE A 93 -4.52 3.74 -4.56
CA ILE A 93 -4.29 3.10 -3.27
C ILE A 93 -3.68 4.10 -2.29
N ALA A 94 -2.65 4.85 -2.70
CA ALA A 94 -1.97 5.82 -1.84
C ALA A 94 -2.94 6.90 -1.34
N GLU A 95 -3.72 7.50 -2.24
CA GLU A 95 -4.73 8.51 -1.89
C GLU A 95 -5.79 7.95 -0.93
N TYR A 96 -6.28 6.73 -1.19
CA TYR A 96 -7.26 6.08 -0.33
C TYR A 96 -6.69 5.87 1.08
N LEU A 97 -5.49 5.30 1.20
CA LEU A 97 -4.85 5.02 2.49
C LEU A 97 -4.57 6.30 3.26
N LEU A 98 -4.05 7.34 2.61
CA LEU A 98 -3.78 8.65 3.23
C LEU A 98 -5.06 9.36 3.71
N SER A 99 -6.18 9.13 3.02
CA SER A 99 -7.50 9.68 3.40
C SER A 99 -8.14 8.92 4.57
N HIS A 100 -7.82 7.63 4.70
CA HIS A 100 -8.41 6.72 5.68
C HIS A 100 -7.42 6.29 6.77
N GLU A 101 -6.28 6.98 6.88
CA GLU A 101 -5.28 6.76 7.91
C GLU A 101 -5.91 7.07 9.28
N ARG A 102 -6.47 6.04 9.91
CA ARG A 102 -6.83 6.11 11.33
C ARG A 102 -5.50 6.18 12.05
N ALA A 103 -5.22 7.29 12.72
CA ALA A 103 -4.06 7.43 13.58
C ALA A 103 -3.87 6.12 14.36
N ALA A 104 -2.81 5.38 14.05
CA ALA A 104 -2.55 4.11 14.68
C ALA A 104 -2.51 4.35 16.19
N PRO A 105 -3.22 3.56 17.02
CA PRO A 105 -2.96 3.63 18.45
C PRO A 105 -1.48 3.34 18.65
N ARG A 106 -0.74 4.31 19.21
CA ARG A 106 0.61 4.06 19.72
C ARG A 106 0.54 2.77 20.52
N GLY A 107 1.44 1.84 20.20
CA GLY A 107 1.41 0.47 20.71
C GLY A 107 1.06 0.43 22.19
N ARG A 108 0.19 -0.51 22.58
CA ARG A 108 0.20 -0.94 23.97
C ARG A 108 1.38 -1.88 24.11
N ASP A 109 2.43 -1.38 24.74
CA ASP A 109 3.31 -2.22 25.54
C ASP A 109 2.44 -2.98 26.55
N ALA A 110 2.49 -4.30 26.53
CA ALA A 110 2.32 -5.22 27.66
C ALA A 110 2.59 -6.66 27.23
#